data_AF-S4W6D7-F1
#
_entry.id   AF-S4W6D7-F1
#
_cell.length_a   1.000
_cell.length_b   1.000
_cell.length_c   1.000
_cell.angle_alpha   90.00
_cell.angle_beta   90.00
_cell.angle_gamma   90.00
#
_symmetry.space_group_name_H-M   'P 1'
#
loop_
_entity.id
_entity.type
_entity.pdbx_description
1 polymer ?
#
loop_
_entity_poly.entity_id
_entity_poly.type
_entity_poly.pdbx_seq_one_letter_code
_entity_poly.pdbx_strand_id
1 'polypeptide(L)'
;MSDLAPTTGGAAARTDGDNRYKAVQQKLKTLSTALQLAGDELEQLLRGMRQNAQRAEGLAVDIANAELDRKFIEMTNQVAVALGGAAVEVQKVHETAQEVSGLATDARRTHARLYEGLDTVRSGRSERTPKPGFFAR
;
A
#
# COMPACT_ATOMS: atom_id res chain seq x y z
N MET A 1 -21.39 0.59 -17.75
CA MET A 1 -21.26 -0.06 -16.44
C MET A 1 -19.97 -0.86 -16.49
N SER A 2 -18.85 -0.23 -16.13
CA SER A 2 -17.56 -0.94 -16.03
C SER A 2 -17.43 -1.40 -14.59
N ASP A 3 -17.53 -2.71 -14.37
CA ASP A 3 -17.29 -3.33 -13.07
C ASP A 3 -15.82 -3.10 -12.68
N LEU A 4 -15.60 -2.17 -11.76
CA LEU A 4 -14.39 -2.13 -10.96
C LEU A 4 -14.50 -3.24 -9.91
N ALA A 5 -14.41 -4.49 -10.35
CA ALA A 5 -14.27 -5.61 -9.45
C ALA A 5 -12.88 -5.52 -8.79
N PRO A 6 -12.77 -5.59 -7.45
CA PRO A 6 -11.47 -5.69 -6.81
C PRO A 6 -10.78 -6.94 -7.35
N THR A 7 -9.57 -6.78 -7.88
CA THR A 7 -8.73 -7.91 -8.26
C THR A 7 -8.60 -8.81 -7.05
N THR A 8 -9.20 -10.00 -7.13
CA THR A 8 -9.08 -11.03 -6.10
C THR A 8 -7.59 -11.35 -6.00
N GLY A 9 -7.01 -11.02 -4.84
CA GLY A 9 -5.58 -11.06 -4.59
C GLY A 9 -4.93 -12.27 -5.24
N GLY A 10 -3.99 -11.98 -6.16
CA GLY A 10 -3.12 -13.01 -6.72
C GLY A 10 -2.50 -13.79 -5.58
N ALA A 11 -2.43 -15.12 -5.74
CA ALA A 11 -1.80 -16.03 -4.79
C ALA A 11 -0.54 -15.37 -4.22
N ALA A 12 -0.42 -15.32 -2.89
CA ALA A 12 0.75 -14.75 -2.22
C ALA A 12 2.00 -15.26 -2.94
N ALA A 13 2.78 -14.34 -3.52
CA ALA A 13 3.95 -14.68 -4.30
C ALA A 13 4.78 -15.70 -3.52
N ARG A 14 5.22 -16.79 -4.17
CA ARG A 14 6.10 -17.78 -3.53
C ARG A 14 7.20 -17.01 -2.81
N THR A 15 7.19 -17.03 -1.49
CA THR A 15 8.22 -16.35 -0.71
C THR A 15 9.52 -16.99 -1.10
N ASP A 16 10.44 -16.22 -1.68
CA ASP A 16 11.83 -16.65 -1.76
C ASP A 16 12.24 -17.05 -0.33
N GLY A 17 12.50 -18.33 -0.14
CA GLY A 17 12.83 -18.94 1.16
C GLY A 17 14.15 -18.44 1.73
N ASP A 18 14.84 -17.52 1.04
CA ASP A 18 16.02 -16.86 1.55
C ASP A 18 15.69 -15.94 2.75
N ASN A 19 15.89 -16.50 3.94
CA ASN A 19 15.78 -15.84 5.23
C ASN A 19 17.15 -15.45 5.80
N ARG A 20 18.18 -15.36 4.96
CA ARG A 20 19.49 -14.82 5.40
C ARG A 20 19.32 -13.38 5.86
N TYR A 21 20.15 -12.96 6.81
CA TYR A 21 20.13 -11.62 7.39
C TYR A 21 20.00 -10.50 6.33
N LYS A 22 20.91 -10.49 5.33
CA LYS A 22 20.90 -9.49 4.26
C LYS A 22 19.63 -9.51 3.41
N ALA A 23 19.07 -10.71 3.16
CA ALA A 23 17.84 -10.85 2.40
C ALA A 23 16.65 -10.27 3.17
N VAL A 24 16.53 -10.55 4.46
CA VAL A 24 15.47 -9.98 5.32
C VAL A 24 15.61 -8.45 5.42
N GLN A 25 16.83 -7.94 5.63
CA GLN A 25 17.10 -6.50 5.65
C GLN A 25 16.65 -5.82 4.35
N GLN A 26 16.97 -6.44 3.20
CA GLN A 26 16.59 -5.92 1.89
C GLN A 26 15.07 -5.99 1.68
N LYS A 27 14.42 -7.11 2.02
CA LYS A 27 12.96 -7.28 1.92
C LYS A 27 12.22 -6.20 2.72
N LEU A 28 12.62 -5.94 3.97
CA LEU A 28 12.01 -4.92 4.82
C LEU A 28 12.23 -3.50 4.28
N LYS A 29 13.43 -3.21 3.75
CA LYS A 29 13.72 -1.93 3.08
C LYS A 29 12.84 -1.73 1.84
N THR A 30 12.77 -2.74 0.98
CA THR A 30 11.93 -2.70 -0.23
C THR A 30 10.46 -2.52 0.13
N LEU A 31 9.97 -3.24 1.15
CA LEU A 31 8.61 -3.10 1.64
C LEU A 31 8.31 -1.67 2.13
N SER A 32 9.14 -1.11 2.99
CA SER A 32 8.94 0.26 3.50
C SER A 32 8.93 1.30 2.39
N THR A 33 9.84 1.18 1.41
CA THR A 33 9.92 2.10 0.27
C THR A 33 8.73 1.97 -0.67
N ALA A 34 8.29 0.75 -0.97
CA ALA A 34 7.11 0.53 -1.80
C ALA A 34 5.84 1.11 -1.16
N LEU A 35 5.69 0.96 0.16
CA LEU A 35 4.56 1.52 0.91
C LEU A 35 4.60 3.04 1.00
N GLN A 36 5.78 3.65 1.08
CA GLN A 36 5.92 5.11 1.01
C GLN A 36 5.47 5.64 -0.35
N LEU A 37 5.95 5.03 -1.45
CA LEU A 37 5.56 5.43 -2.80
C LEU A 37 4.06 5.25 -3.03
N ALA A 38 3.51 4.10 -2.62
CA ALA A 38 2.07 3.86 -2.67
C ALA A 38 1.30 4.88 -1.83
N GLY A 39 1.83 5.29 -0.67
CA GLY A 39 1.29 6.35 0.15
C GLY A 39 1.15 7.67 -0.63
N ASP A 40 2.19 8.09 -1.33
CA ASP A 40 2.18 9.32 -2.14
C ASP A 40 1.15 9.26 -3.29
N GLU A 41 1.05 8.11 -3.96
CA GLU A 41 0.05 7.87 -5.02
C GLU A 41 -1.38 7.90 -4.47
N LEU A 42 -1.62 7.28 -3.32
CA LEU A 42 -2.92 7.30 -2.66
C LEU A 42 -3.31 8.71 -2.20
N GLU A 43 -2.35 9.52 -1.76
CA GLU A 43 -2.60 10.92 -1.39
C GLU A 43 -3.01 11.75 -2.61
N GLN A 44 -2.36 11.55 -3.76
CA GLN A 44 -2.75 12.19 -5.01
C GLN A 44 -4.15 11.75 -5.45
N LEU A 45 -4.44 10.45 -5.37
CA LEU A 45 -5.76 9.90 -5.70
C LEU A 45 -6.85 10.49 -4.79
N LEU A 46 -6.59 10.58 -3.49
CA LEU A 46 -7.50 11.17 -2.50
C LEU A 46 -7.84 12.63 -2.85
N ARG A 47 -6.83 13.45 -3.14
CA ARG A 47 -7.01 14.84 -3.57
C ARG A 47 -7.86 14.93 -4.84
N GLY A 48 -7.56 14.07 -5.83
CA GLY A 48 -8.30 14.00 -7.09
C GLY A 48 -9.77 13.63 -6.89
N MET A 49 -10.06 12.61 -6.07
CA MET A 49 -11.44 12.20 -5.75
C MET A 49 -12.24 13.33 -5.09
N ARG A 50 -11.66 14.01 -4.09
CA ARG A 50 -12.30 15.14 -3.41
C ARG A 50 -12.59 16.30 -4.36
N GLN A 51 -11.62 16.65 -5.21
CA GLN A 51 -11.81 17.71 -6.20
C GLN A 51 -12.88 17.34 -7.23
N ASN A 52 -12.93 16.08 -7.67
CA ASN A 52 -13.95 15.61 -8.61
C ASN A 52 -15.35 15.57 -7.98
N ALA A 53 -15.45 15.19 -6.70
CA ALA A 53 -16.71 15.24 -5.96
C ALA A 53 -17.25 16.68 -5.90
N GLN A 54 -16.41 17.64 -5.49
CA GLN A 54 -16.78 19.07 -5.45
C GLN A 54 -17.18 19.61 -6.82
N ARG A 55 -16.46 19.22 -7.88
CA ARG A 55 -16.81 19.59 -9.26
C ARG A 55 -18.16 19.01 -9.69
N ALA A 56 -18.45 17.77 -9.33
CA ALA A 56 -19.73 17.15 -9.61
C ALA A 56 -20.89 17.84 -8.86
N GLU A 57 -20.70 18.20 -7.58
CA GLU A 57 -21.70 18.98 -6.83
C GLU A 57 -21.98 20.34 -7.50
N GLY A 58 -20.93 21.07 -7.88
CA GLY A 58 -21.07 22.34 -8.60
C GLY A 58 -21.80 22.16 -9.94
N LEU A 59 -21.45 21.14 -10.71
CA LEU A 59 -22.12 20.85 -11.97
C LEU A 59 -23.60 20.50 -11.78
N ALA A 60 -23.97 19.79 -10.71
CA ALA A 60 -25.37 19.50 -10.41
C ALA A 60 -26.17 20.78 -10.15
N VAL A 61 -25.57 21.78 -9.49
CA VAL A 61 -26.15 23.11 -9.29
C VAL A 61 -26.30 23.86 -10.62
N ASP A 62 -25.27 23.83 -11.48
CA ASP A 62 -25.32 24.47 -12.79
C ASP A 62 -26.40 23.85 -13.70
N ILE A 63 -26.53 22.52 -13.67
CA ILE A 63 -27.60 21.79 -14.40
C ILE A 63 -28.98 22.19 -13.88
N ALA A 64 -29.13 22.33 -12.56
CA ALA A 64 -30.39 22.77 -11.96
C ALA A 64 -30.75 24.21 -12.38
N ASN A 65 -29.77 25.11 -12.39
CA ASN A 65 -29.96 26.50 -12.82
C ASN A 65 -30.25 26.63 -14.32
N ALA A 66 -29.79 25.67 -15.13
CA ALA A 66 -30.06 25.60 -16.56
C ALA A 66 -31.42 24.97 -16.90
N GLU A 67 -32.24 24.61 -15.88
CA GLU A 67 -33.55 23.97 -16.04
C GLU A 67 -33.52 22.70 -16.89
N LEU A 68 -32.39 21.97 -16.86
CA LEU A 68 -32.25 20.68 -17.53
C LEU A 68 -33.02 19.58 -16.79
N ASP A 69 -33.18 18.43 -17.46
CA ASP A 69 -33.88 17.27 -16.87
C ASP A 69 -33.25 16.87 -15.52
N ARG A 70 -34.11 16.74 -14.51
CA ARG A 70 -33.79 16.34 -13.14
C ARG A 70 -32.95 15.07 -13.09
N LYS A 71 -33.10 14.15 -14.04
CA LYS A 71 -32.27 12.94 -14.12
C LYS A 71 -30.77 13.26 -14.15
N PHE A 72 -30.35 14.33 -14.83
CA PHE A 72 -28.94 14.72 -14.91
C PHE A 72 -28.42 15.28 -13.58
N ILE A 73 -29.26 15.99 -12.83
CA ILE A 73 -28.94 16.46 -11.47
C ILE A 73 -28.72 15.25 -10.55
N GLU A 74 -29.64 14.29 -10.58
CA GLU A 74 -29.58 13.10 -9.72
C GLU A 74 -28.35 12.23 -10.01
N MET A 75 -28.07 11.95 -11.29
CA MET A 75 -26.88 11.19 -11.69
C MET A 75 -25.58 11.92 -11.28
N THR A 76 -25.52 13.25 -11.42
CA THR A 76 -24.32 14.02 -11.07
C THR A 76 -24.10 14.03 -9.55
N ASN A 77 -25.17 14.17 -8.76
CA ASN A 77 -25.10 14.05 -7.30
C ASN A 77 -24.66 12.64 -6.85
N GLN A 78 -25.11 11.58 -7.53
CA GLN A 78 -24.65 10.23 -7.24
C GLN A 78 -23.15 10.05 -7.47
N VAL A 79 -22.60 10.66 -8.52
CA VAL A 79 -21.15 10.67 -8.78
C VAL A 79 -20.40 11.39 -7.66
N ALA A 80 -20.88 12.56 -7.21
CA ALA A 80 -20.29 13.29 -6.11
C ALA A 80 -20.23 12.44 -4.82
N VAL A 81 -21.36 11.81 -4.46
CA VAL A 81 -21.46 10.95 -3.28
C VAL A 81 -20.54 9.74 -3.40
N ALA A 82 -20.49 9.09 -4.57
CA ALA A 82 -19.63 7.93 -4.79
C ALA A 82 -18.14 8.28 -4.67
N LEU A 83 -17.72 9.42 -5.23
CA LEU A 83 -16.35 9.91 -5.11
C LEU A 83 -16.00 10.31 -3.68
N GLY A 84 -16.92 10.96 -2.97
CA GLY A 84 -16.76 11.30 -1.56
C GLY A 84 -16.62 10.05 -0.67
N GLY A 85 -17.44 9.03 -0.90
CA GLY A 85 -17.35 7.75 -0.20
C GLY A 85 -16.05 7.00 -0.52
N ALA A 86 -15.67 6.91 -1.79
CA ALA A 86 -14.42 6.26 -2.20
C ALA A 86 -13.18 6.97 -1.62
N ALA A 87 -13.21 8.30 -1.52
CA ALA A 87 -12.14 9.08 -0.90
C ALA A 87 -11.91 8.67 0.57
N VAL A 88 -12.97 8.36 1.32
CA VAL A 88 -12.84 7.90 2.72
C VAL A 88 -12.12 6.55 2.80
N GLU A 89 -12.45 5.61 1.91
CA GLU A 89 -11.78 4.31 1.90
C GLU A 89 -10.32 4.40 1.44
N VAL A 90 -10.03 5.22 0.42
CA VAL A 90 -8.64 5.50 -0.01
C VAL A 90 -7.82 6.12 1.12
N GLN A 91 -8.42 7.02 1.92
CA GLN A 91 -7.76 7.59 3.09
C GLN A 91 -7.36 6.51 4.11
N LYS A 92 -8.24 5.56 4.42
CA LYS A 92 -7.89 4.45 5.34
C LYS A 92 -6.75 3.59 4.80
N VAL A 93 -6.75 3.31 3.50
CA VAL A 93 -5.66 2.55 2.86
C VAL A 93 -4.34 3.32 2.92
N HIS A 94 -4.37 4.64 2.71
CA HIS A 94 -3.21 5.51 2.85
C HIS A 94 -2.63 5.49 4.27
N GLU A 95 -3.48 5.66 5.29
CA GLU A 95 -3.09 5.61 6.70
C GLU A 95 -2.47 4.24 7.05
N THR A 96 -3.08 3.16 6.59
CA THR A 96 -2.56 1.80 6.77
C THR A 96 -1.20 1.62 6.10
N ALA A 97 -1.02 2.12 4.88
CA ALA A 97 0.26 2.04 4.17
C ALA A 97 1.38 2.78 4.92
N GLN A 98 1.08 3.96 5.49
CA GLN A 98 2.03 4.71 6.31
C GLN A 98 2.40 3.95 7.59
N GLU A 99 1.41 3.39 8.29
CA GLU A 99 1.65 2.60 9.50
C GLU A 99 2.54 1.38 9.21
N VAL A 100 2.19 0.58 8.20
CA VAL A 100 2.95 -0.62 7.82
C VAL A 100 4.36 -0.27 7.35
N SER A 101 4.55 0.87 6.68
CA SER A 101 5.88 1.35 6.30
C SER A 101 6.74 1.68 7.52
N GLY A 102 6.16 2.33 8.53
CA GLY A 102 6.79 2.59 9.82
C GLY A 102 7.20 1.28 10.53
N LEU A 103 6.27 0.33 10.62
CA LEU A 103 6.51 -0.99 11.20
C LEU A 103 7.61 -1.76 10.46
N ALA A 104 7.66 -1.70 9.12
CA ALA A 104 8.71 -2.34 8.33
C ALA A 104 10.08 -1.71 8.62
N THR A 105 10.14 -0.39 8.78
CA THR A 105 11.36 0.34 9.15
C THR A 105 11.84 -0.06 10.55
N ASP A 106 10.92 -0.15 11.51
CA ASP A 106 11.21 -0.55 12.88
C ASP A 106 11.63 -2.01 13.01
N ALA A 107 10.96 -2.90 12.28
CA ALA A 107 11.34 -4.29 12.16
C ALA A 107 12.75 -4.42 11.59
N ARG A 108 13.09 -3.63 10.55
CA ARG A 108 14.43 -3.62 9.95
C ARG A 108 15.51 -3.23 10.96
N ARG A 109 15.26 -2.16 11.71
CA ARG A 109 16.15 -1.66 12.78
C ARG A 109 16.32 -2.68 13.91
N THR A 110 15.23 -3.27 14.38
CA THR A 110 15.24 -4.29 15.43
C THR A 110 15.98 -5.54 14.97
N HIS A 111 15.73 -5.99 13.73
CA HIS A 111 16.42 -7.13 13.14
C HIS A 111 17.92 -6.86 12.96
N ALA A 112 18.33 -5.63 12.62
CA ALA A 112 19.75 -5.25 12.59
C ALA A 112 20.37 -5.37 13.99
N ARG A 113 19.76 -4.75 15.00
CA ARG A 113 20.23 -4.79 16.39
C ARG A 113 20.45 -6.21 16.91
N LEU A 114 19.58 -7.15 16.57
CA LEU A 114 19.63 -8.52 17.06
C LEU A 114 20.61 -9.41 16.27
N TYR A 115 20.70 -9.24 14.95
CA TYR A 115 21.32 -10.24 14.07
C TYR A 115 22.53 -9.74 13.27
N GLU A 116 22.84 -8.44 13.28
CA GLU A 116 23.97 -7.89 12.52
C GLU A 116 25.31 -8.47 12.97
N GLY A 117 25.54 -8.58 14.28
CA GLY A 117 26.75 -9.19 14.83
C GLY A 117 26.90 -10.66 14.41
N LEU A 118 25.79 -11.41 14.45
CA LEU A 118 25.77 -12.82 14.03
C LEU A 118 26.06 -12.96 12.53
N ASP A 119 25.49 -12.11 11.68
CA ASP A 119 25.79 -12.11 10.25
C ASP A 119 27.23 -11.71 9.96
N THR A 120 27.82 -10.80 10.74
CA THR A 120 29.22 -10.38 10.62
C THR A 120 30.17 -11.55 10.89
N VAL A 121 29.98 -12.26 12.02
CA VAL A 121 30.74 -13.47 12.36
C VAL A 121 30.58 -14.54 11.29
N ARG A 122 29.34 -14.74 10.81
CA ARG A 122 29.03 -15.74 9.78
C ARG A 122 29.70 -15.42 8.43
N SER A 123 29.76 -14.15 8.07
CA SER A 123 30.28 -13.68 6.77
C SER A 123 31.80 -13.53 6.74
N GLY A 124 32.43 -13.29 7.91
CA GLY A 124 33.87 -13.09 8.02
C GLY A 124 34.71 -14.35 8.19
N ARG A 125 34.10 -15.53 8.41
CA ARG A 125 34.85 -16.78 8.58
C ARG A 125 35.15 -17.48 7.25
N SER A 126 36.31 -18.12 7.17
CA SER A 126 36.68 -19.03 6.06
C SER A 126 36.07 -20.43 6.21
N GLU A 127 35.67 -20.80 7.42
CA GLU A 127 35.18 -22.13 7.77
C GLU A 127 33.70 -22.33 7.39
N ARG A 128 33.38 -23.49 6.80
CA ARG A 128 32.00 -23.85 6.43
C ARG A 128 31.18 -24.16 7.68
N THR A 129 30.03 -23.50 7.85
CA THR A 129 29.01 -23.99 8.80
C THR A 129 28.26 -25.17 8.23
N PRO A 130 27.81 -26.08 9.13
CA PRO A 130 26.81 -27.05 8.76
C PRO A 130 25.54 -26.34 8.29
N LYS A 131 25.00 -26.76 7.14
CA LYS A 131 23.73 -26.22 6.61
C LYS A 131 22.57 -26.59 7.53
N PRO A 132 21.46 -25.82 7.52
CA PRO A 132 20.22 -26.24 8.18
C PRO A 132 19.86 -27.68 7.78
N GLY A 133 19.61 -28.55 8.76
CA GLY A 133 19.37 -29.99 8.54
C GLY A 133 20.60 -30.90 8.69
N PHE A 134 21.81 -30.37 8.89
CA PHE A 134 23.01 -31.21 9.09
C PHE A 134 22.91 -32.16 10.28
N PHE A 135 22.19 -31.76 11.34
CA PHE A 135 21.99 -32.59 12.54
C PHE A 135 20.64 -33.34 12.55
N ALA A 136 19.81 -33.19 11.51
CA ALA A 136 18.61 -33.99 11.38
C ALA A 136 19.02 -35.38 10.88
N ARG A 137 19.01 -36.36 11.78
CA ARG A 137 19.22 -37.78 11.47
C ARG A 137 18.08 -38.34 10.65
#